data_AF-A0A813I7C4-F1
#
_entry.id   AF-A0A813I7C4-F1
#
_cell.length_a   1.000
_cell.length_b   1.000
_cell.length_c   1.000
_cell.angle_alpha   90.00
_cell.angle_beta   90.00
_cell.angle_gamma   90.00
#
_symmetry.space_group_name_H-M   'P 1'
#
loop_
_entity.id
_entity.type
_entity.pdbx_description
1 polymer ?
#
loop_
_entity_poly.entity_id
_entity_poly.type
_entity_poly.pdbx_seq_one_letter_code
_entity_poly.pdbx_strand_id
1 'polypeptide(L)'
;MSEPDVSPNPNVRQPRLRGLAKKIGDLPLQSKVLLAHGLFDALFPNPLTAPPLFRVLERQHRSKKKRGWAWLFLMCGLMKVRSALADEPTAACLGGWAYGLQAVSIAMEGFYHHSIARPTKVLGSTVCFSVAMWLWLQVTAWRHARLQLEDTSPYSDGSPEAGN
;
A
#
# COMPACT_ATOMS: atom_id res chain seq x y z
N MET A 1 -14.86 16.12 -59.71
CA MET A 1 -15.44 15.45 -58.53
C MET A 1 -14.25 15.21 -57.60
N SER A 2 -14.06 16.14 -56.66
CA SER A 2 -12.82 16.23 -55.87
C SER A 2 -13.15 15.82 -54.44
N GLU A 3 -12.47 14.80 -53.94
CA GLU A 3 -12.65 14.33 -52.56
C GLU A 3 -12.21 15.43 -51.58
N PRO A 4 -13.02 15.72 -50.53
CA PRO A 4 -12.62 16.68 -49.52
C PRO A 4 -11.50 16.09 -48.67
N ASP A 5 -10.40 16.83 -48.61
CA ASP A 5 -9.22 16.55 -47.79
C ASP A 5 -9.58 16.68 -46.31
N VAL A 6 -9.91 15.54 -45.66
CA VAL A 6 -10.21 15.49 -44.23
C VAL A 6 -8.88 15.48 -43.48
N SER A 7 -8.35 16.68 -43.25
CA SER A 7 -7.15 16.87 -42.44
C SER A 7 -7.41 16.34 -41.02
N PRO A 8 -6.62 15.38 -40.50
CA PRO A 8 -6.86 14.79 -39.19
C PRO A 8 -6.67 15.86 -38.09
N ASN A 9 -7.72 16.05 -37.28
CA ASN A 9 -7.73 17.00 -36.18
C ASN A 9 -6.61 16.67 -35.17
N PRO A 10 -5.60 17.55 -34.97
CA PRO A 10 -4.46 17.27 -34.10
C PRO A 10 -4.81 17.21 -32.60
N ASN A 11 -6.08 17.45 -32.22
CA ASN A 11 -6.58 17.24 -30.86
C ASN A 11 -6.92 15.76 -30.54
N VAL A 12 -6.24 14.80 -31.17
CA VAL A 12 -6.26 13.41 -30.73
C VAL A 12 -5.55 13.32 -29.38
N ARG A 13 -6.34 13.40 -28.30
CA ARG A 13 -5.93 13.18 -26.91
C ARG A 13 -5.19 11.86 -26.76
N GLN A 14 -3.86 11.88 -26.79
CA GLN A 14 -3.02 10.79 -26.28
C GLN A 14 -2.12 11.30 -25.15
N PRO A 15 -1.90 10.52 -24.08
CA PRO A 15 -2.93 9.89 -23.26
C PRO A 15 -2.69 10.21 -21.76
N ARG A 16 -3.77 10.30 -20.97
CA ARG A 16 -3.72 10.49 -19.49
C ARG A 16 -2.73 9.56 -18.76
N LEU A 17 -2.37 8.44 -19.38
CA LEU A 17 -1.40 7.45 -18.88
C LEU A 17 0.02 8.01 -18.70
N ARG A 18 0.51 8.90 -19.60
CA ARG A 18 1.86 9.48 -19.46
C ARG A 18 1.98 10.37 -18.21
N GLY A 19 0.91 11.08 -17.87
CA GLY A 19 0.85 11.89 -16.65
C GLY A 19 0.83 11.07 -15.37
N LEU A 20 0.17 9.91 -15.37
CA LEU A 20 0.17 8.97 -14.24
C LEU A 20 1.55 8.34 -14.01
N ALA A 21 2.23 7.91 -15.07
CA ALA A 21 3.56 7.32 -14.95
C ALA A 21 4.57 8.31 -14.35
N LYS A 22 4.52 9.58 -14.78
CA LYS A 22 5.35 10.65 -14.21
C LYS A 22 5.04 10.87 -12.72
N LYS A 23 3.75 10.98 -12.37
CA LYS A 23 3.33 11.11 -10.95
C LYS A 23 3.81 9.96 -10.08
N ILE A 24 3.78 8.72 -10.56
CA ILE A 24 4.29 7.55 -9.82
C ILE A 24 5.82 7.62 -9.68
N GLY A 25 6.52 8.11 -10.71
CA GLY A 25 7.96 8.35 -10.68
C GLY A 25 8.40 9.36 -9.62
N ASP A 26 7.57 10.37 -9.35
CA ASP A 26 7.84 11.43 -8.37
C ASP A 26 7.44 11.06 -6.94
N LEU A 27 6.77 9.91 -6.72
CA LEU A 27 6.38 9.47 -5.38
C LEU A 27 7.60 9.16 -4.50
N PRO A 28 7.49 9.41 -3.17
CA PRO A 28 8.50 8.99 -2.22
C PRO A 28 8.64 7.47 -2.22
N LEU A 29 9.83 6.99 -1.82
CA LEU A 29 10.18 5.57 -1.85
C LEU A 29 9.14 4.70 -1.11
N GLN A 30 8.66 5.18 0.04
CA GLN A 30 7.65 4.48 0.84
C GLN A 30 6.35 4.26 0.08
N SER A 31 5.83 5.32 -0.57
CA SER A 31 4.62 5.23 -1.39
C SER A 31 4.80 4.29 -2.57
N LYS A 32 5.98 4.27 -3.20
CA LYS A 32 6.29 3.30 -4.28
C LYS A 32 6.27 1.86 -3.77
N VAL A 33 6.88 1.60 -2.61
CA VAL A 33 6.90 0.26 -2.00
C VAL A 33 5.48 -0.17 -1.58
N LEU A 34 4.70 0.74 -0.98
CA LEU A 34 3.30 0.48 -0.62
C LEU A 34 2.43 0.21 -1.86
N LEU A 35 2.61 0.97 -2.94
CA LEU A 35 1.88 0.78 -4.18
C LEU A 35 2.24 -0.56 -4.82
N ALA A 36 3.53 -0.89 -4.90
CA ALA A 36 4.00 -2.14 -5.48
C ALA A 36 3.47 -3.35 -4.71
N HIS A 37 3.61 -3.38 -3.38
CA HIS A 37 3.11 -4.50 -2.57
C HIS A 37 1.59 -4.53 -2.50
N GLY A 38 0.92 -3.37 -2.43
CA GLY A 38 -0.54 -3.29 -2.45
C GLY A 38 -1.15 -3.81 -3.75
N LEU A 39 -0.55 -3.45 -4.89
CA LEU A 39 -0.92 -4.00 -6.20
C LEU A 39 -0.57 -5.48 -6.28
N PHE A 40 0.56 -5.92 -5.75
CA PHE A 40 0.93 -7.33 -5.72
C PHE A 40 -0.07 -8.16 -4.90
N ASP A 41 -0.45 -7.70 -3.70
CA ASP A 41 -1.42 -8.37 -2.84
C ASP A 41 -2.84 -8.37 -3.43
N ALA A 42 -3.20 -7.35 -4.21
CA ALA A 42 -4.52 -7.23 -4.82
C ALA A 42 -4.65 -7.95 -6.18
N LEU A 43 -3.61 -7.88 -7.02
CA LEU A 43 -3.66 -8.32 -8.43
C LEU A 43 -2.95 -9.63 -8.68
N PHE A 44 -1.81 -9.88 -8.04
CA PHE A 44 -1.05 -11.09 -8.31
C PHE A 44 -1.57 -12.23 -7.45
N PRO A 45 -1.68 -13.44 -8.02
CA PRO A 45 -1.91 -14.65 -7.24
C PRO A 45 -0.67 -14.86 -6.38
N ASN A 46 -0.66 -14.27 -5.19
CA ASN A 46 0.31 -14.65 -4.18
C ASN A 46 0.05 -16.14 -3.90
N PRO A 47 1.06 -17.00 -3.81
CA PRO A 47 0.90 -18.41 -3.46
C PRO A 47 0.15 -18.70 -2.13
N LEU A 48 -0.15 -17.67 -1.33
CA LEU A 48 -1.07 -17.66 -0.18
C LEU A 48 -2.55 -17.51 -0.59
N THR A 49 -2.83 -16.88 -1.73
CA THR A 49 -4.13 -16.53 -2.30
C THR A 49 -4.22 -16.97 -3.77
N ALA A 50 -4.75 -18.17 -4.04
CA ALA A 50 -5.55 -18.32 -5.27
C ALA A 50 -6.57 -17.17 -5.27
N PRO A 51 -6.84 -16.54 -6.42
CA PRO A 51 -7.02 -15.09 -6.52
C PRO A 51 -7.95 -14.60 -5.43
N PRO A 52 -7.62 -13.60 -4.59
CA PRO A 52 -8.50 -13.17 -3.52
C PRO A 52 -9.92 -12.92 -4.01
N LEU A 53 -10.08 -12.38 -5.22
CA LEU A 53 -11.37 -12.30 -5.94
C LEU A 53 -11.96 -13.68 -6.24
N PHE A 54 -11.28 -14.55 -6.97
CA PHE A 54 -11.80 -15.89 -7.31
C PHE A 54 -12.01 -16.80 -6.09
N ARG A 55 -11.18 -16.76 -5.05
CA ARG A 55 -11.36 -17.48 -3.78
C ARG A 55 -12.41 -16.85 -2.89
N VAL A 56 -12.58 -15.53 -2.88
CA VAL A 56 -13.73 -14.91 -2.20
C VAL A 56 -15.01 -15.33 -2.92
N LEU A 57 -15.02 -15.35 -4.25
CA LEU A 57 -16.14 -15.82 -5.07
C LEU A 57 -16.38 -17.34 -4.89
N GLU A 58 -15.33 -18.16 -4.87
CA GLU A 58 -15.40 -19.62 -4.73
C GLU A 58 -15.73 -20.03 -3.27
N ARG A 59 -15.10 -19.40 -2.27
CA ARG A 59 -15.42 -19.62 -0.85
C ARG A 59 -16.75 -18.99 -0.44
N GLN A 60 -17.25 -17.96 -1.16
CA GLN A 60 -18.63 -17.47 -1.00
C GLN A 60 -19.63 -18.61 -1.19
N HIS A 61 -19.33 -19.55 -2.09
CA HIS A 61 -20.20 -20.66 -2.41
C HIS A 61 -20.07 -21.87 -1.45
N ARG A 62 -18.92 -22.02 -0.75
CA ARG A 62 -18.60 -23.23 0.03
C ARG A 62 -18.60 -23.09 1.56
N SER A 63 -18.25 -21.93 2.17
CA SER A 63 -18.25 -21.80 3.64
C SER A 63 -18.09 -20.37 4.16
N LYS A 64 -19.02 -19.90 5.00
CA LYS A 64 -19.00 -18.55 5.61
C LYS A 64 -17.85 -18.33 6.61
N LYS A 65 -17.36 -19.36 7.31
CA LYS A 65 -16.31 -19.22 8.36
C LYS A 65 -14.90 -18.96 7.80
N LYS A 66 -14.57 -19.49 6.61
CA LYS A 66 -13.25 -19.31 5.95
C LYS A 66 -13.17 -18.04 5.08
N ARG A 67 -14.22 -17.20 5.11
CA ARG A 67 -14.38 -15.97 4.33
C ARG A 67 -13.61 -14.78 4.91
N GLY A 68 -13.50 -14.69 6.24
CA GLY A 68 -12.99 -13.49 6.92
C GLY A 68 -11.53 -13.17 6.59
N TRP A 69 -10.66 -14.17 6.61
CA TRP A 69 -9.21 -13.99 6.47
C TRP A 69 -8.79 -13.60 5.04
N ALA A 70 -9.35 -14.25 4.02
CA ALA A 70 -9.08 -13.89 2.62
C ALA A 70 -9.55 -12.46 2.28
N TRP A 71 -10.69 -12.06 2.85
CA TRP A 71 -11.20 -10.69 2.71
C TRP A 71 -10.30 -9.67 3.42
N LEU A 72 -9.83 -10.01 4.62
CA LEU A 72 -8.89 -9.17 5.37
C LEU A 72 -7.58 -8.98 4.58
N PHE A 73 -7.07 -10.02 3.94
CA PHE A 73 -5.88 -9.94 3.10
C PHE A 73 -6.07 -8.98 1.90
N LEU A 74 -7.20 -9.10 1.19
CA LEU A 74 -7.55 -8.18 0.09
C LEU A 74 -7.65 -6.74 0.59
N MET A 75 -8.28 -6.53 1.75
CA MET A 75 -8.39 -5.21 2.36
C MET A 75 -7.03 -4.64 2.75
N CYS A 76 -6.09 -5.45 3.23
CA CYS A 76 -4.72 -5.02 3.49
C CYS A 76 -4.04 -4.54 2.20
N GLY A 77 -4.19 -5.27 1.09
CA GLY A 77 -3.68 -4.84 -0.23
C GLY A 77 -4.26 -3.51 -0.68
N LEU A 78 -5.59 -3.35 -0.61
CA LEU A 78 -6.27 -2.09 -0.96
C LEU A 78 -5.89 -0.93 -0.02
N MET A 79 -5.73 -1.20 1.27
CA MET A 79 -5.26 -0.21 2.24
C MET A 79 -3.85 0.27 1.90
N LYS A 80 -2.93 -0.62 1.48
CA LYS A 80 -1.59 -0.22 1.03
C LYS A 80 -1.64 0.67 -0.22
N VAL A 81 -2.48 0.31 -1.21
CA VAL A 81 -2.67 1.14 -2.41
C VAL A 81 -3.22 2.52 -2.04
N ARG A 82 -4.24 2.58 -1.18
CA ARG A 82 -4.80 3.85 -0.69
C ARG A 82 -3.74 4.66 0.08
N SER A 83 -2.97 4.00 0.94
CA SER A 83 -1.93 4.63 1.76
C SER A 83 -0.81 5.21 0.87
N ALA A 84 -0.44 4.53 -0.21
CA ALA A 84 0.55 5.02 -1.17
C ALA A 84 0.15 6.35 -1.86
N LEU A 85 -1.15 6.66 -1.90
CA LEU A 85 -1.68 7.89 -2.51
C LEU A 85 -1.92 9.01 -1.47
N ALA A 86 -1.69 8.75 -0.19
CA ALA A 86 -1.81 9.73 0.88
C ALA A 86 -0.50 10.54 1.05
N ASP A 87 -0.53 11.55 1.91
CA ASP A 87 0.66 12.24 2.41
C ASP A 87 1.58 11.29 3.18
N GLU A 88 2.89 11.57 3.19
CA GLU A 88 3.92 10.69 3.77
C GLU A 88 3.64 10.17 5.19
N PRO A 89 3.28 11.02 6.19
CA PRO A 89 3.03 10.52 7.54
C PRO A 89 1.80 9.61 7.59
N THR A 90 0.73 9.98 6.87
CA THR A 90 -0.47 9.14 6.77
C THR A 90 -0.18 7.83 6.05
N ALA A 91 0.61 7.86 4.97
CA ALA A 91 1.02 6.69 4.20
C ALA A 91 1.80 5.71 5.06
N ALA A 92 2.75 6.21 5.86
CA ALA A 92 3.55 5.41 6.77
C ALA A 92 2.68 4.78 7.88
N CYS A 93 1.80 5.56 8.51
CA CYS A 93 0.93 5.06 9.58
C CYS A 93 -0.04 3.98 9.09
N LEU A 94 -0.86 4.31 8.07
CA LEU A 94 -1.88 3.39 7.54
C LEU A 94 -1.26 2.18 6.83
N GLY A 95 -0.19 2.41 6.06
CA GLY A 95 0.55 1.35 5.40
C GLY A 95 1.16 0.38 6.41
N GLY A 96 1.72 0.91 7.51
CA GLY A 96 2.24 0.10 8.61
C GLY A 96 1.16 -0.81 9.21
N TRP A 97 0.00 -0.27 9.55
CA TRP A 97 -1.11 -1.07 10.09
C TRP A 97 -1.63 -2.13 9.11
N ALA A 98 -1.61 -1.85 7.81
CA ALA A 98 -1.95 -2.84 6.80
C ALA A 98 -0.98 -4.04 6.82
N TYR A 99 0.32 -3.81 7.01
CA TYR A 99 1.28 -4.91 7.20
C TYR A 99 1.08 -5.66 8.51
N GLY A 100 0.79 -4.94 9.60
CA GLY A 100 0.49 -5.56 10.90
C GLY A 100 -0.70 -6.51 10.82
N LEU A 101 -1.81 -6.05 10.24
CA LEU A 101 -3.01 -6.87 10.01
C LEU A 101 -2.74 -8.06 9.09
N GLN A 102 -1.92 -7.87 8.04
CA GLN A 102 -1.52 -8.96 7.16
C GLN A 102 -0.68 -10.02 7.87
N ALA A 103 0.26 -9.62 8.73
CA ALA A 103 1.06 -10.54 9.54
C ALA A 103 0.16 -11.40 10.43
N VAL A 104 -0.80 -10.78 11.13
CA VAL A 104 -1.79 -11.48 11.97
C VAL A 104 -2.65 -12.43 11.12
N SER A 105 -3.15 -11.96 9.97
CA SER A 105 -3.97 -12.79 9.09
C SER A 105 -3.23 -14.03 8.60
N ILE A 106 -1.98 -13.87 8.13
CA ILE A 106 -1.16 -14.99 7.66
C ILE A 106 -0.82 -15.93 8.82
N ALA A 107 -0.50 -15.39 9.99
CA ALA A 107 -0.17 -16.20 11.17
C ALA A 107 -1.37 -17.05 11.63
N MET A 108 -2.56 -16.45 11.70
CA MET A 108 -3.80 -17.16 12.05
C MET A 108 -4.18 -18.20 10.99
N GLU A 109 -4.14 -17.85 9.70
CA GLU A 109 -4.56 -18.76 8.63
C GLU A 109 -3.54 -19.88 8.39
N GLY A 110 -2.25 -19.60 8.59
CA GLY A 110 -1.12 -20.51 8.37
C GLY A 110 -0.77 -21.40 9.57
N PHE A 111 -0.65 -20.84 10.77
CA PHE A 111 -0.20 -21.58 11.96
C PHE A 111 -1.36 -22.09 12.84
N TYR A 112 -2.44 -21.33 12.98
CA TYR A 112 -3.56 -21.75 13.85
C TYR A 112 -4.58 -22.59 13.08
N HIS A 113 -4.99 -22.13 11.89
CA HIS A 113 -5.98 -22.83 11.07
C HIS A 113 -5.38 -23.87 10.12
N HIS A 114 -4.05 -23.89 9.96
CA HIS A 114 -3.32 -24.78 9.03
C HIS A 114 -3.92 -24.86 7.62
N SER A 115 -4.54 -23.78 7.15
CA SER A 115 -5.33 -23.80 5.92
C SER A 115 -4.54 -23.38 4.68
N ILE A 116 -3.26 -23.05 4.87
CA ILE A 116 -2.32 -22.71 3.81
C ILE A 116 -1.39 -23.90 3.58
N ALA A 117 -1.50 -24.54 2.42
CA ALA A 117 -0.65 -25.66 2.02
C ALA A 117 0.74 -25.16 1.58
N ARG A 118 1.56 -24.69 2.53
CA ARG A 118 2.93 -24.21 2.29
C ARG A 118 3.89 -24.68 3.39
N PRO A 119 5.20 -24.78 3.08
CA PRO A 119 6.21 -25.05 4.10
C PRO A 119 6.19 -23.95 5.18
N THR A 120 6.25 -24.35 6.44
CA THR A 120 6.26 -23.47 7.63
C THR A 120 7.33 -22.37 7.53
N LYS A 121 8.48 -22.66 6.90
CA LYS A 121 9.56 -21.69 6.66
C LYS A 121 9.13 -20.51 5.79
N VAL A 122 8.34 -20.76 4.74
CA VAL A 122 7.85 -19.71 3.81
C VAL A 122 6.78 -18.84 4.49
N LEU A 123 5.92 -19.46 5.31
CA LEU A 123 4.95 -18.72 6.11
C LEU A 123 5.65 -17.84 7.16
N GLY A 124 6.64 -18.40 7.86
CA GLY A 124 7.45 -17.66 8.83
C GLY A 124 8.19 -16.49 8.21
N SER A 125 8.81 -16.67 7.04
CA SER A 125 9.50 -15.57 6.35
C SER A 125 8.54 -14.46 5.92
N THR A 126 7.34 -14.80 5.46
CA THR A 126 6.33 -13.80 5.05
C THR A 126 5.79 -13.01 6.23
N VAL A 127 5.55 -13.68 7.37
CA VAL A 127 5.15 -13.01 8.62
C VAL A 127 6.28 -12.10 9.12
N CYS A 128 7.52 -12.59 9.16
CA CYS A 128 8.69 -11.81 9.57
C CYS A 128 8.88 -10.57 8.69
N PHE A 129 8.78 -10.73 7.37
CA PHE A 129 8.82 -9.61 6.42
C PHE A 129 7.73 -8.58 6.69
N SER A 130 6.49 -9.04 6.94
CA SER A 130 5.37 -8.14 7.24
C SER A 130 5.60 -7.37 8.55
N VAL A 131 6.13 -8.02 9.58
CA VAL A 131 6.49 -7.36 10.85
C VAL A 131 7.62 -6.36 10.65
N ALA A 132 8.67 -6.69 9.88
CA ALA A 132 9.76 -5.77 9.59
C ALA A 132 9.26 -4.51 8.85
N MET A 133 8.38 -4.70 7.86
CA MET A 133 7.75 -3.59 7.14
C MET A 133 6.86 -2.73 8.04
N TRP A 134 6.10 -3.36 8.95
CA TRP A 134 5.31 -2.64 9.95
C TRP A 134 6.21 -1.76 10.83
N LEU A 135 7.27 -2.32 11.41
CA LEU A 135 8.21 -1.58 12.25
C LEU A 135 8.88 -0.43 11.50
N TRP A 136 9.36 -0.68 10.27
CA TRP A 136 9.99 0.35 9.44
C TRP A 136 9.05 1.53 9.20
N LEU A 137 7.79 1.26 8.85
CA LEU A 137 6.80 2.30 8.58
C LEU A 137 6.37 3.04 9.84
N GLN A 138 6.22 2.36 10.99
CA GLN A 138 5.90 3.02 12.26
C GLN A 138 7.04 3.93 12.74
N VAL A 139 8.29 3.48 12.63
CA VAL A 139 9.46 4.31 12.92
C VAL A 139 9.49 5.54 12.01
N THR A 140 9.14 5.37 10.74
CA THR A 140 9.09 6.49 9.80
C THR A 140 7.97 7.48 10.15
N ALA A 141 6.76 6.99 10.42
CA ALA A 141 5.63 7.82 10.85
C ALA A 141 5.98 8.63 12.12
N TRP A 142 6.66 7.99 13.07
CA TRP A 142 7.14 8.66 14.28
C TRP A 142 8.16 9.75 13.99
N ARG A 143 9.11 9.53 13.07
CA ARG A 143 10.07 10.56 12.65
C ARG A 143 9.38 11.77 12.02
N HIS A 144 8.40 11.56 11.15
CA HIS A 144 7.62 12.67 10.58
C HIS A 144 6.85 13.45 11.64
N ALA A 145 6.23 12.76 12.61
CA ALA A 145 5.53 13.40 13.71
C ALA A 145 6.46 14.26 14.58
N ARG A 146 7.70 13.81 14.82
CA ARG A 146 8.70 14.60 15.56
C ARG A 146 9.12 15.87 14.83
N LEU A 147 9.40 15.78 13.53
CA LEU A 147 9.77 16.95 12.72
C LEU A 147 8.67 18.02 12.70
N GLN A 148 7.40 17.60 12.59
CA GLN A 148 6.27 18.52 12.63
C GLN A 148 6.14 19.27 13.97
N LEU A 149 6.49 18.61 15.08
CA LEU A 149 6.49 19.26 16.40
C LEU A 149 7.62 20.27 16.55
N GLU A 150 8.79 20.00 15.96
CA GLU A 150 9.94 20.92 15.96
C GLU A 150 9.62 22.18 15.12
N ASP A 151 9.01 22.02 13.94
CA ASP A 151 8.60 23.15 13.08
C ASP A 151 7.50 24.02 13.70
N THR A 152 6.66 23.45 14.57
CA THR A 152 5.53 24.16 15.20
C THR A 152 5.94 24.82 16.52
N SER A 153 7.17 24.65 17.00
CA SER A 153 7.62 25.22 18.27
C SER A 153 7.78 26.75 18.16
N PRO A 154 6.94 27.56 18.85
CA PRO A 154 6.96 29.04 18.75
C PRO A 154 8.19 29.69 19.42
N TYR A 155 9.14 28.90 19.91
CA TYR A 155 10.35 29.36 20.61
C TYR A 155 11.58 29.50 19.71
N SER A 156 11.46 29.32 18.39
CA SER A 156 12.57 29.54 17.45
C SER A 156 12.74 31.01 17.00
N ASP A 157 11.90 31.94 17.48
CA ASP A 157 12.14 33.39 17.38
C ASP A 157 12.89 33.89 18.62
N GLY A 158 14.06 33.31 18.86
CA GLY A 158 15.10 33.96 19.63
C GLY A 158 15.76 35.01 18.77
N SER A 159 15.08 36.14 18.54
CA SER A 159 15.75 37.37 18.10
C SER A 159 16.50 37.93 19.32
N PRO A 160 17.85 37.86 19.38
CA PRO A 160 18.55 38.79 20.23
C PRO A 160 18.36 40.17 19.59
N GLU A 161 17.46 40.97 20.13
CA GLU A 161 17.52 42.42 19.92
C GLU A 161 18.84 42.91 20.52
N ALA A 162 19.88 42.86 19.68
CA ALA A 162 21.16 43.49 19.92
C ALA A 162 21.08 44.92 19.38
N GLY A 163 20.92 45.86 20.32
CA GLY A 163 21.55 47.18 20.24
C GLY A 163 20.85 48.27 19.43
N ASN A 164 20.19 49.19 20.13
CA ASN A 164 20.78 50.49 20.50
C ASN A 164 19.89 51.25 21.49
#